data_AF-A0A9D6FKA2-F1
#
_entry.id   AF-A0A9D6FKA2-F1
#
_cell.length_a   1.000
_cell.length_b   1.000
_cell.length_c   1.000
_cell.angle_alpha   90.00
_cell.angle_beta   90.00
_cell.angle_gamma   90.00
#
_symmetry.space_group_name_H-M   'P 1'
#
loop_
_entity.id
_entity.type
_entity.pdbx_description
1 polymer ?
#
loop_
_entity_poly.entity_id
_entity_poly.type
_entity_poly.pdbx_seq_one_letter_code
_entity_poly.pdbx_strand_id
1 'polypeptide(L)'
;MRKCGANIEWRPTLEIRKLPSQYQGRYSRTGCEVYKGMLAAIPRVSAGRPTAQVRDVHCVLDGDDCCEWEFTWGTSGPFRDPLPWLGLAGSLLLFTYSVSPLPLQALFYPVIPVPLVVGWYYSLLRQSRKREEERAVQLVEQQQQSEKQLGQLLEAQSDTQAANIPLEQNVRSLTVLHEIGLTISSTLNMDELLQRTLQVIKDDLHFDRAIILIVDAERRVLTRGRSIGGPPEMAALVRSLEIPSDREELASTQALISGEPVLVPSSAQVAAAERDLMRVLGASSFLVVPLTANGSSP
;
A
#
# COMPACT_ATOMS: atom_id res chain seq x y z
N MET A 1 -33.91 1.22 2.96
CA MET A 1 -32.44 1.27 2.82
C MET A 1 -32.02 2.73 2.99
N ARG A 2 -31.22 3.09 4.00
CA ARG A 2 -30.73 4.46 4.14
C ARG A 2 -29.60 4.67 3.12
N LYS A 3 -29.78 5.61 2.19
CA LYS A 3 -28.71 6.02 1.28
C LYS A 3 -27.91 7.12 1.98
N CYS A 4 -26.60 6.94 2.05
CA CYS A 4 -25.69 8.00 2.46
C CYS A 4 -25.10 8.60 1.19
N GLY A 5 -24.85 9.90 1.20
CA GLY A 5 -24.20 10.57 0.08
C GLY A 5 -23.42 11.79 0.53
N ALA A 6 -22.55 12.26 -0.35
CA ALA A 6 -21.75 13.45 -0.18
C ALA A 6 -21.59 14.13 -1.55
N ASN A 7 -21.70 15.46 -1.57
CA ASN A 7 -21.36 16.27 -2.73
C ASN A 7 -19.99 16.89 -2.51
N ILE A 8 -19.13 16.79 -3.51
CA ILE A 8 -17.77 17.31 -3.46
C ILE A 8 -17.55 18.19 -4.67
N GLU A 9 -17.06 19.40 -4.40
CA GLU A 9 -16.72 20.39 -5.40
C GLU A 9 -15.20 20.53 -5.48
N TRP A 10 -14.65 20.42 -6.69
CA TRP A 10 -13.23 20.56 -6.97
C TRP A 10 -12.99 21.72 -7.94
N ARG A 11 -12.17 22.70 -7.51
CA ARG A 11 -11.83 23.90 -8.28
C ARG A 11 -10.36 23.90 -8.71
N PRO A 12 -10.03 23.38 -9.90
CA PRO A 12 -8.63 23.29 -10.34
C PRO A 12 -8.08 24.61 -10.90
N THR A 13 -8.91 25.65 -11.01
CA THR A 13 -8.60 26.95 -11.65
C THR A 13 -7.42 27.72 -11.03
N LEU A 14 -7.07 27.45 -9.77
CA LEU A 14 -5.89 28.05 -9.11
C LEU A 14 -4.58 27.36 -9.50
N GLU A 15 -4.61 26.05 -9.76
CA GLU A 15 -3.43 25.25 -10.10
C GLU A 15 -3.18 25.21 -11.61
N ILE A 16 -4.25 25.11 -12.41
CA ILE A 16 -4.19 25.05 -13.88
C ILE A 16 -3.53 26.30 -14.47
N ARG A 17 -3.73 27.49 -13.87
CA ARG A 17 -3.11 28.74 -14.35
C ARG A 17 -1.58 28.73 -14.29
N LYS A 18 -0.98 27.90 -13.44
CA LYS A 18 0.47 27.78 -13.32
C LYS A 18 1.07 26.83 -14.38
N LEU A 19 0.22 26.06 -15.07
CA LEU A 19 0.64 25.07 -16.05
C LEU A 19 0.59 25.64 -17.48
N PRO A 20 1.58 25.29 -18.34
CA PRO A 20 1.52 25.60 -19.76
C PRO A 20 0.23 25.07 -20.41
N SER A 21 -0.36 25.83 -21.34
CA SER A 21 -1.67 25.55 -21.97
C SER A 21 -1.80 24.13 -22.54
N GLN A 22 -0.71 23.59 -23.08
CA GLN A 22 -0.65 22.23 -23.64
C GLN A 22 -0.92 21.11 -22.61
N TYR A 23 -0.66 21.35 -21.32
CA TYR A 23 -0.86 20.35 -20.27
C TYR A 23 -2.17 20.51 -19.49
N GLN A 24 -2.83 21.66 -19.61
CA GLN A 24 -4.02 21.99 -18.82
C GLN A 24 -5.15 20.98 -19.03
N GLY A 25 -5.47 20.64 -20.28
CA GLY A 25 -6.50 19.64 -20.58
C GLY A 25 -6.17 18.24 -20.05
N ARG A 26 -4.90 17.83 -20.13
CA ARG A 26 -4.46 16.52 -19.60
C ARG A 26 -4.49 16.50 -18.07
N TYR A 27 -4.05 17.57 -17.43
CA TYR A 27 -4.08 17.72 -15.97
C TYR A 27 -5.50 17.65 -15.42
N SER A 28 -6.43 18.42 -15.99
CA SER A 28 -7.85 18.40 -15.58
C SER A 28 -8.46 17.01 -15.72
N ARG A 29 -8.18 16.31 -16.82
CA ARG A 29 -8.68 14.96 -17.06
C ARG A 29 -8.13 13.95 -16.06
N THR A 30 -6.82 13.93 -15.87
CA THR A 30 -6.18 13.01 -14.92
C THR A 30 -6.61 13.31 -13.48
N GLY A 31 -6.65 14.59 -13.08
CA GLY A 31 -7.11 14.98 -11.75
C GLY A 31 -8.55 14.55 -11.49
N CYS A 32 -9.46 14.79 -12.44
CA CYS A 32 -10.86 14.38 -12.36
C CYS A 32 -11.00 12.87 -12.10
N GLU A 33 -10.34 12.03 -12.90
CA GLU A 33 -10.39 10.57 -12.73
C GLU A 33 -9.78 10.11 -11.40
N VAL A 34 -8.66 10.71 -10.98
CA VAL A 34 -7.99 10.39 -9.71
C VAL A 34 -8.86 10.72 -8.50
N TYR A 35 -9.43 11.94 -8.45
CA TYR A 35 -10.28 12.35 -7.33
C TYR A 35 -11.55 11.51 -7.25
N LYS A 36 -12.21 11.24 -8.38
CA LYS A 36 -13.37 10.34 -8.42
C LYS A 36 -13.03 8.95 -7.89
N GLY A 37 -11.94 8.35 -8.37
CA GLY A 37 -11.52 7.01 -7.97
C GLY A 37 -11.17 6.93 -6.48
N MET A 38 -10.38 7.88 -5.98
CA MET A 38 -9.96 7.93 -4.58
C MET A 38 -11.16 8.09 -3.64
N LEU A 39 -12.03 9.06 -3.91
CA LEU A 39 -13.19 9.37 -3.06
C LEU A 39 -14.25 8.27 -3.12
N ALA A 40 -14.45 7.65 -4.28
CA ALA A 40 -15.39 6.53 -4.43
C ALA A 40 -14.99 5.30 -3.59
N ALA A 41 -13.70 5.10 -3.37
CA ALA A 41 -13.16 3.98 -2.59
C ALA A 41 -13.29 4.16 -1.07
N ILE A 42 -13.44 5.40 -0.56
CA ILE A 42 -13.46 5.70 0.88
C ILE A 42 -14.44 4.82 1.66
N PRO A 43 -15.72 4.66 1.26
CA PRO A 43 -16.66 3.82 2.03
C PRO A 43 -16.23 2.36 2.16
N ARG A 44 -15.50 1.83 1.16
CA ARG A 44 -14.96 0.48 1.17
C ARG A 44 -13.81 0.34 2.14
N VAL A 45 -12.91 1.31 2.17
CA VAL A 45 -11.71 1.31 3.02
C VAL A 45 -12.06 1.61 4.48
N SER A 46 -12.91 2.59 4.75
CA SER A 46 -13.20 3.05 6.11
C SER A 46 -14.27 2.22 6.83
N ALA A 47 -15.22 1.65 6.10
CA ALA A 47 -16.41 1.03 6.69
C ALA A 47 -16.79 -0.32 6.05
N GLY A 48 -15.94 -0.89 5.18
CA GLY A 48 -16.20 -2.16 4.51
C GLY A 48 -17.45 -2.14 3.61
N ARG A 49 -17.87 -0.96 3.14
CA ARG A 49 -19.10 -0.78 2.35
C ARG A 49 -18.81 -0.93 0.85
N PRO A 50 -19.84 -1.15 0.01
CA PRO A 50 -19.66 -1.07 -1.44
C PRO A 50 -19.07 0.29 -1.83
N THR A 51 -18.20 0.29 -2.85
CA THR A 51 -17.67 1.50 -3.48
C THR A 51 -18.81 2.47 -3.81
N ALA A 52 -18.62 3.76 -3.53
CA ALA A 52 -19.65 4.75 -3.85
C ALA A 52 -19.85 4.84 -5.36
N GLN A 53 -21.10 5.03 -5.76
CA GLN A 53 -21.45 5.42 -7.11
C GLN A 53 -21.21 6.92 -7.26
N VAL A 54 -20.50 7.30 -8.31
CA VAL A 54 -20.18 8.69 -8.63
C VAL A 54 -21.08 9.15 -9.75
N ARG A 55 -21.70 10.31 -9.59
CA ARG A 55 -22.41 11.01 -10.67
C ARG A 55 -21.76 12.36 -10.92
N ASP A 56 -21.40 12.60 -12.17
CA ASP A 56 -20.93 13.91 -12.63
C ASP A 56 -22.10 14.91 -12.66
N VAL A 57 -21.92 16.05 -11.99
CA VAL A 57 -22.88 17.16 -11.99
C VAL A 57 -22.35 18.30 -12.87
N HIS A 58 -21.11 18.72 -12.64
CA HIS A 58 -20.40 19.71 -13.43
C HIS A 58 -18.98 19.23 -13.73
N CYS A 59 -18.39 19.64 -14.85
CA CYS A 59 -17.05 19.22 -15.24
C CYS A 59 -16.31 20.29 -16.05
N VAL A 60 -15.09 20.60 -15.62
CA VAL A 60 -14.19 21.54 -16.32
C VAL A 60 -13.84 21.10 -17.74
N LEU A 61 -13.88 19.79 -18.02
CA LEU A 61 -13.64 19.28 -19.38
C LEU A 61 -14.80 19.58 -20.34
N ASP A 62 -16.00 19.79 -19.80
CA ASP A 62 -17.21 20.09 -20.57
C ASP A 62 -17.43 21.61 -20.72
N GLY A 63 -16.54 22.42 -20.13
CA GLY A 63 -16.56 23.89 -20.20
C GLY A 63 -17.03 24.59 -18.93
N ASP A 64 -17.27 23.86 -17.84
CA ASP A 64 -17.67 24.45 -16.55
C ASP A 64 -16.48 25.04 -15.77
N ASP A 65 -16.77 25.90 -14.78
CA ASP A 65 -15.75 26.53 -13.94
C ASP A 65 -15.14 25.60 -12.86
N CYS A 66 -15.82 24.48 -12.57
CA CYS A 66 -15.42 23.52 -11.55
C CYS A 66 -15.92 22.10 -11.89
N CYS A 67 -15.33 21.10 -11.25
CA CYS A 67 -15.88 19.75 -11.27
C CYS A 67 -16.70 19.52 -10.00
N GLU A 68 -17.94 19.08 -10.15
CA GLU A 68 -18.81 18.74 -9.03
C GLU A 68 -19.29 17.30 -9.18
N TRP A 69 -19.16 16.53 -8.10
CA TRP A 69 -19.50 15.11 -8.08
C TRP A 69 -20.44 14.80 -6.91
N GLU A 70 -21.50 14.06 -7.20
CA GLU A 70 -22.37 13.46 -6.19
C GLU A 70 -21.96 12.00 -5.96
N PHE A 71 -21.55 11.69 -4.74
CA PHE A 71 -21.22 10.33 -4.30
C PHE A 71 -22.39 9.75 -3.54
N THR A 72 -22.87 8.58 -3.93
CA THR A 72 -23.91 7.85 -3.18
C THR A 72 -23.48 6.42 -2.90
N TRP A 73 -23.72 5.96 -1.67
CA TRP A 73 -23.43 4.58 -1.29
C TRP A 73 -24.56 3.97 -0.47
N GLY A 74 -24.75 2.67 -0.68
CA GLY A 74 -25.71 1.88 0.08
C GLY A 74 -25.19 1.61 1.48
N THR A 75 -26.04 1.82 2.50
CA THR A 75 -25.87 1.09 3.76
C THR A 75 -26.31 -0.35 3.51
N SER A 76 -25.38 -1.21 3.11
CA SER A 76 -25.63 -2.65 3.17
C SER A 76 -25.82 -3.01 4.64
N GLY A 77 -27.07 -3.26 5.05
CA GLY A 77 -27.36 -3.88 6.34
C GLY A 77 -26.64 -5.23 6.44
N PRO A 78 -26.44 -5.76 7.66
CA PRO A 78 -25.74 -7.02 7.83
C PRO A 78 -26.43 -8.08 6.97
N PHE A 79 -25.72 -8.56 5.95
CA PHE A 79 -26.20 -9.62 5.08
C PHE A 79 -26.47 -10.84 5.98
N ARG A 80 -27.74 -11.15 6.22
CA ARG A 80 -28.15 -12.34 6.96
C ARG A 80 -27.86 -13.52 6.04
N ASP A 81 -26.69 -14.13 6.20
CA ASP A 81 -26.37 -15.38 5.50
C ASP A 81 -27.49 -16.38 5.77
N PRO A 82 -28.14 -16.93 4.74
CA PRO A 82 -29.19 -17.94 4.90
C PRO A 82 -28.61 -19.33 5.23
N LEU A 83 -27.28 -19.49 5.12
CA LEU A 83 -26.57 -20.76 5.32
C LEU A 83 -26.81 -21.43 6.70
N PRO A 84 -26.90 -20.72 7.84
CA PRO A 84 -27.23 -21.33 9.12
C PRO A 84 -28.70 -21.80 9.17
N TRP A 85 -29.62 -21.08 8.51
CA TRP A 85 -31.03 -21.44 8.43
C TRP A 85 -31.25 -22.67 7.53
N LEU A 86 -30.46 -22.80 6.45
CA LEU A 86 -30.45 -24.00 5.62
C LEU A 86 -29.92 -25.23 6.38
N GLY A 87 -28.91 -25.07 7.23
CA GLY A 87 -28.40 -26.14 8.11
C GLY A 87 -29.43 -26.59 9.15
N LEU A 88 -30.15 -25.64 9.76
CA LEU A 88 -31.27 -25.92 10.69
C LEU A 88 -32.43 -26.62 9.99
N ALA A 89 -32.84 -26.15 8.81
CA ALA A 89 -33.92 -26.76 8.02
C ALA A 89 -33.57 -28.18 7.55
N GLY A 90 -32.32 -28.40 7.10
CA GLY A 90 -31.83 -29.73 6.72
C GLY A 90 -31.78 -30.71 7.90
N SER A 91 -31.39 -30.23 9.09
CA SER A 91 -31.38 -31.04 10.32
C SER A 91 -32.81 -31.40 10.76
N LEU A 92 -33.77 -30.48 10.62
CA LEU A 92 -35.18 -30.71 10.94
C LEU A 92 -35.82 -31.72 9.97
N LEU A 93 -35.50 -31.66 8.67
CA LEU A 93 -35.94 -32.61 7.65
C LEU A 93 -35.38 -34.03 7.86
N LEU A 94 -34.13 -34.14 8.30
CA LEU A 94 -33.52 -35.43 8.66
C LEU A 94 -34.13 -36.00 9.95
N PHE A 95 -34.50 -35.14 10.90
CA PHE A 95 -35.18 -35.54 12.14
C PHE A 95 -36.62 -36.02 11.89
N THR A 96 -37.37 -35.37 10.98
CA THR A 96 -38.71 -35.85 10.60
C THR A 96 -38.64 -37.16 9.79
N TYR A 97 -37.58 -37.35 8.99
CA TYR A 97 -37.33 -38.61 8.27
C TYR A 97 -37.02 -39.78 9.22
N SER A 98 -36.33 -39.55 10.34
CA SER A 98 -35.98 -40.61 11.31
C SER A 98 -37.15 -41.14 12.14
N VAL A 99 -38.31 -40.48 12.14
CA VAL A 99 -39.52 -40.93 12.85
C VAL A 99 -40.41 -41.83 11.96
N SER A 100 -40.07 -42.01 10.69
CA SER A 100 -40.78 -42.90 9.77
C SER A 100 -40.36 -44.37 9.96
N PRO A 101 -41.29 -45.35 9.90
CA PRO A 101 -41.04 -46.74 10.29
C PRO A 101 -40.34 -47.56 9.18
N LEU A 102 -39.18 -47.10 8.70
CA LEU A 102 -38.38 -47.78 7.69
C LEU A 102 -37.16 -48.50 8.31
N PRO A 103 -36.83 -49.73 7.88
CA PRO A 103 -35.89 -50.62 8.57
C PRO A 103 -34.39 -50.27 8.43
N LEU A 104 -34.02 -49.17 7.75
CA LEU A 104 -32.63 -48.76 7.46
C LEU A 104 -32.08 -47.65 8.41
N GLN A 105 -32.79 -47.35 9.48
CA GLN A 105 -32.53 -46.23 10.40
C GLN A 105 -31.17 -46.23 11.15
N ALA A 106 -30.49 -47.38 11.27
CA ALA A 106 -29.22 -47.47 12.01
C ALA A 106 -28.01 -46.85 11.28
N LEU A 107 -28.08 -46.68 9.95
CA LEU A 107 -26.94 -46.20 9.16
C LEU A 107 -26.79 -44.67 9.13
N PHE A 108 -27.87 -43.93 9.43
CA PHE A 108 -27.93 -42.47 9.20
C PHE A 108 -27.70 -41.63 10.46
N TYR A 109 -27.64 -42.24 11.65
CA TYR A 109 -27.43 -41.56 12.93
C TYR A 109 -26.15 -40.69 13.00
N PRO A 110 -24.99 -41.06 12.40
CA PRO A 110 -23.79 -40.21 12.47
C PRO A 110 -23.80 -39.02 11.50
N VAL A 111 -24.74 -38.95 10.55
CA VAL A 111 -24.78 -37.88 9.52
C VAL A 111 -25.57 -36.66 9.99
N ILE A 112 -26.47 -36.83 10.96
CA ILE A 112 -27.36 -35.79 11.50
C ILE A 112 -26.62 -34.60 12.13
N PRO A 113 -25.50 -34.74 12.88
CA PRO A 113 -24.81 -33.58 13.45
C PRO A 113 -23.90 -32.85 12.44
N VAL A 114 -23.61 -33.43 11.27
CA VAL A 114 -22.67 -32.86 10.30
C VAL A 114 -23.06 -31.45 9.84
N PRO A 115 -24.32 -31.13 9.51
CA PRO A 115 -24.71 -29.78 9.10
C PRO A 115 -24.58 -28.75 10.23
N LEU A 116 -24.84 -29.17 11.49
CA LEU A 116 -24.68 -28.31 12.66
C LEU A 116 -23.21 -28.03 12.95
N VAL A 117 -22.34 -29.05 12.84
CA VAL A 117 -20.89 -28.89 13.02
C VAL A 117 -20.30 -28.05 11.89
N VAL A 118 -20.70 -28.27 10.63
CA VAL A 118 -20.25 -27.47 9.48
C VAL A 118 -20.75 -26.02 9.60
N GLY A 119 -22.01 -25.82 9.99
CA GLY A 119 -22.57 -24.48 10.21
C GLY A 119 -21.90 -23.75 11.39
N TRP A 120 -21.63 -24.45 12.49
CA TRP A 120 -20.92 -23.90 13.64
C TRP A 120 -19.46 -23.57 13.31
N TYR A 121 -18.76 -24.47 12.61
CA TYR A 121 -17.39 -24.27 12.15
C TYR A 121 -17.27 -23.09 11.18
N TYR A 122 -18.20 -22.99 10.22
CA TYR A 122 -18.27 -21.85 9.30
C TYR A 122 -18.58 -20.53 10.04
N SER A 123 -19.45 -20.56 11.05
CA SER A 123 -19.76 -19.40 11.89
C SER A 123 -18.54 -18.94 12.72
N LEU A 124 -17.79 -19.87 13.31
CA LEU A 124 -16.55 -19.61 14.06
C LEU A 124 -15.47 -18.98 13.18
N LEU A 125 -15.25 -19.52 11.98
CA LEU A 125 -14.33 -18.96 10.98
C LEU A 125 -14.73 -17.56 10.54
N ARG A 126 -16.03 -17.30 10.45
CA ARG A 126 -16.54 -15.97 10.10
C ARG A 126 -16.40 -14.98 11.25
N GLN A 127 -16.56 -15.44 12.49
CA GLN A 127 -16.38 -14.63 13.69
C GLN A 127 -14.91 -14.26 13.92
N SER A 128 -13.96 -15.14 13.60
CA SER A 128 -12.53 -14.85 13.72
C SER A 128 -12.08 -13.74 12.76
N ARG A 129 -12.57 -13.75 11.51
CA ARG A 129 -12.29 -12.67 10.55
C ARG A 129 -12.83 -11.31 11.01
N LYS A 130 -14.03 -11.27 11.61
CA LYS A 130 -14.55 -10.02 12.19
C LYS A 130 -13.73 -9.51 13.37
N ARG A 131 -13.23 -10.41 14.23
CA ARG A 131 -12.39 -10.04 15.38
C ARG A 131 -11.05 -9.44 14.95
N GLU A 132 -10.50 -9.83 13.81
CA GLU A 132 -9.27 -9.23 13.27
C GLU A 132 -9.48 -7.79 12.80
N GLU A 133 -10.60 -7.53 12.13
CA GLU A 133 -10.98 -6.16 11.71
C GLU A 133 -11.26 -5.27 12.94
N GLU A 134 -11.95 -5.78 13.96
CA GLU A 134 -12.19 -5.05 15.22
C GLU A 134 -10.88 -4.74 15.99
N ARG A 135 -9.91 -5.66 15.98
CA ARG A 135 -8.58 -5.43 16.60
C ARG A 135 -7.79 -4.35 15.88
N ALA A 136 -7.87 -4.29 14.55
CA ALA A 136 -7.21 -3.25 13.77
C ALA A 136 -7.76 -1.85 14.09
N VAL A 137 -9.09 -1.74 14.26
CA VAL A 137 -9.73 -0.50 14.69
C VAL A 137 -9.33 -0.13 16.12
N GLN A 138 -9.29 -1.09 17.04
CA GLN A 138 -8.84 -0.87 18.42
C GLN A 138 -7.38 -0.41 18.50
N LEU A 139 -6.49 -0.92 17.65
CA LEU A 139 -5.10 -0.46 17.59
C LEU A 139 -4.98 1.00 17.17
N VAL A 140 -5.82 1.45 16.23
CA VAL A 140 -5.86 2.87 15.81
C VAL A 140 -6.43 3.74 16.92
N GLU A 141 -7.49 3.32 17.60
CA GLU A 141 -8.03 4.02 18.77
C GLU A 141 -7.00 4.12 19.90
N GLN A 142 -6.24 3.04 20.14
CA GLN A 142 -5.18 3.00 21.16
C GLN A 142 -4.02 3.94 20.81
N GLN A 143 -3.65 4.05 19.54
CA GLN A 143 -2.65 5.02 19.06
C GLN A 143 -3.13 6.46 19.28
N GLN A 144 -4.37 6.77 18.88
CA GLN A 144 -4.94 8.11 19.07
C GLN A 144 -5.06 8.49 20.55
N GLN A 145 -5.35 7.52 21.43
CA GLN A 145 -5.40 7.77 22.86
C GLN A 145 -4.01 8.06 23.44
N SER A 146 -2.98 7.35 22.97
CA SER A 146 -1.58 7.61 23.33
C SER A 146 -1.10 8.99 22.85
N GLU A 147 -1.46 9.40 21.64
CA GLU A 147 -1.11 10.73 21.10
C GLU A 147 -1.78 11.86 21.89
N LYS A 148 -3.05 11.67 22.29
CA LYS A 148 -3.74 12.62 23.18
C LYS A 148 -3.07 12.70 24.55
N GLN A 149 -2.66 11.56 25.12
CA GLN A 149 -1.93 11.53 26.38
C GLN A 149 -0.57 12.24 26.25
N LEU A 150 0.13 12.06 25.13
CA LEU A 150 1.38 12.76 24.86
C LEU A 150 1.16 14.27 24.75
N GLY A 151 0.12 14.71 24.03
CA GLY A 151 -0.26 16.12 23.93
C GLY A 151 -0.59 16.73 25.29
N GLN A 152 -1.39 16.04 26.10
CA GLN A 152 -1.73 16.48 27.46
C GLN A 152 -0.51 16.55 28.38
N LEU A 153 0.45 15.62 28.24
CA LEU A 153 1.70 15.68 28.99
C LEU A 153 2.58 16.85 28.52
N LEU A 154 2.64 17.13 27.23
CA LEU A 154 3.39 18.28 26.69
C LEU A 154 2.77 19.61 27.15
N GLU A 155 1.44 19.72 27.15
CA GLU A 155 0.71 20.89 27.65
C GLU A 155 0.88 21.04 29.17
N ALA A 156 0.69 19.96 29.95
CA ALA A 156 0.92 19.98 31.39
C ALA A 156 2.39 20.26 31.75
N GLN A 157 3.34 19.85 30.90
CA GLN A 157 4.75 20.15 31.08
C GLN A 157 5.05 21.62 30.73
N SER A 158 4.39 22.21 29.72
CA SER A 158 4.52 23.64 29.43
C SER A 158 3.98 24.51 30.57
N ASP A 159 2.91 24.08 31.23
CA ASP A 159 2.36 24.77 32.41
C ASP A 159 3.25 24.59 33.66
N THR A 160 4.01 23.48 33.72
CA THR A 160 4.88 23.13 34.86
C THR A 160 6.38 23.35 34.57
N GLN A 161 6.73 24.09 33.51
CA GLN A 161 8.12 24.40 33.14
C GLN A 161 8.64 25.74 33.69
N ALA A 162 7.85 26.51 34.42
CA ALA A 162 8.34 27.68 35.15
C ALA A 162 9.17 27.33 36.40
N ALA A 163 9.22 26.07 36.84
CA ALA A 163 9.79 25.73 38.15
C ALA A 163 10.73 24.52 38.25
N ASN A 164 10.94 23.66 37.24
CA ASN A 164 11.89 22.55 37.39
C ASN A 164 12.57 22.11 36.08
N ILE A 165 13.77 22.64 35.86
CA ILE A 165 14.87 21.99 35.13
C ILE A 165 16.01 21.89 36.15
N PRO A 166 16.68 20.74 36.40
CA PRO A 166 16.88 19.58 35.52
C PRO A 166 16.64 18.19 36.16
N LEU A 167 16.35 17.18 35.34
CA LEU A 167 16.67 15.78 35.67
C LEU A 167 17.17 15.07 34.41
N GLU A 168 18.38 15.43 34.02
CA GLU A 168 19.18 14.91 32.90
C GLU A 168 19.58 13.43 33.03
N GLN A 169 19.09 12.67 34.02
CA GLN A 169 19.56 11.30 34.24
C GLN A 169 18.64 10.19 33.69
N ASN A 170 17.37 10.48 33.38
CA ASN A 170 16.47 9.48 32.79
C ASN A 170 16.40 9.52 31.25
N VAL A 171 16.96 10.55 30.61
CA VAL A 171 16.96 10.67 29.15
C VAL A 171 18.08 9.84 28.51
N ARG A 172 19.23 9.65 29.19
CA ARG A 172 20.36 8.91 28.61
C ARG A 172 20.13 7.41 28.41
N SER A 173 19.33 6.76 29.27
CA SER A 173 19.05 5.31 29.10
C SER A 173 18.02 5.02 28.02
N LEU A 174 17.14 5.97 27.70
CA LEU A 174 16.12 5.80 26.66
C LEU A 174 16.65 6.18 25.28
N THR A 175 17.51 7.20 25.16
CA THR A 175 18.12 7.58 23.87
C THR A 175 19.01 6.48 23.33
N VAL A 176 19.87 5.85 24.15
CA VAL A 176 20.80 4.83 23.66
C VAL A 176 20.09 3.53 23.25
N LEU A 177 19.06 3.08 24.00
CA LEU A 177 18.26 1.91 23.61
C LEU A 177 17.34 2.18 22.42
N HIS A 178 16.77 3.38 22.34
CA HIS A 178 15.94 3.80 21.22
C HIS A 178 16.78 4.01 19.96
N GLU A 179 17.99 4.55 20.07
CA GLU A 179 18.92 4.78 18.96
C GLU A 179 19.54 3.46 18.48
N ILE A 180 19.83 2.49 19.37
CA ILE A 180 20.23 1.13 18.97
C ILE A 180 19.05 0.38 18.35
N GLY A 181 17.85 0.49 18.91
CA GLY A 181 16.63 -0.12 18.37
C GLY A 181 16.21 0.48 17.03
N LEU A 182 16.34 1.80 16.85
CA LEU A 182 16.12 2.49 15.59
C LEU A 182 17.24 2.22 14.60
N THR A 183 18.50 2.11 15.01
CA THR A 183 19.59 1.77 14.08
C THR A 183 19.45 0.33 13.59
N ILE A 184 19.08 -0.61 14.46
CA ILE A 184 18.84 -2.01 14.07
C ILE A 184 17.56 -2.15 13.23
N SER A 185 16.47 -1.48 13.62
CA SER A 185 15.16 -1.58 12.93
C SER A 185 15.09 -0.74 11.64
N SER A 186 15.75 0.41 11.57
CA SER A 186 15.88 1.19 10.31
C SER A 186 16.79 0.49 9.30
N THR A 187 17.81 -0.24 9.76
CA THR A 187 18.65 -1.06 8.86
C THR A 187 17.86 -2.26 8.32
N LEU A 188 16.98 -2.89 9.13
CA LEU A 188 16.15 -4.02 8.68
C LEU A 188 14.94 -3.59 7.81
N ASN A 189 14.37 -2.41 8.04
CA ASN A 189 13.18 -1.95 7.33
C ASN A 189 13.50 -1.31 5.96
N MET A 190 14.70 -0.73 5.78
CA MET A 190 15.06 -0.18 4.46
C MET A 190 15.12 -1.26 3.37
N ASP A 191 15.70 -2.42 3.72
CA ASP A 191 15.79 -3.55 2.81
C ASP A 191 14.41 -4.13 2.47
N GLU A 192 13.53 -4.26 3.48
CA GLU A 192 12.16 -4.75 3.27
C GLU A 192 11.33 -3.77 2.45
N LEU A 193 11.43 -2.47 2.74
CA LEU A 193 10.73 -1.41 2.01
C LEU A 193 11.18 -1.34 0.55
N LEU A 194 12.48 -1.34 0.27
CA LEU A 194 13.01 -1.36 -1.10
C LEU A 194 12.57 -2.61 -1.85
N GLN A 195 12.56 -3.77 -1.19
CA GLN A 195 12.09 -5.02 -1.78
C GLN A 195 10.59 -4.96 -2.09
N ARG A 196 9.78 -4.38 -1.19
CA ARG A 196 8.34 -4.16 -1.41
C ARG A 196 8.09 -3.22 -2.59
N THR A 197 8.84 -2.13 -2.69
CA THR A 197 8.75 -1.18 -3.80
C THR A 197 9.14 -1.85 -5.12
N LEU A 198 10.24 -2.60 -5.16
CA LEU A 198 10.66 -3.36 -6.34
C LEU A 198 9.60 -4.39 -6.77
N GLN A 199 8.94 -5.04 -5.80
CA GLN A 199 7.85 -5.97 -6.06
C GLN A 199 6.67 -5.29 -6.75
N VAL A 200 6.23 -4.13 -6.23
CA VAL A 200 5.15 -3.33 -6.83
C VAL A 200 5.53 -2.86 -8.23
N ILE A 201 6.77 -2.41 -8.46
CA ILE A 201 7.23 -2.00 -9.79
C ILE A 201 7.16 -3.16 -10.79
N LYS A 202 7.57 -4.36 -10.38
CA LYS A 202 7.53 -5.54 -11.23
C LYS A 202 6.08 -5.96 -11.56
N ASP A 203 5.24 -6.03 -10.54
CA ASP A 203 3.89 -6.59 -10.65
C ASP A 203 2.91 -5.60 -11.34
N ASP A 204 3.00 -4.29 -11.05
CA ASP A 204 2.07 -3.27 -11.56
C ASP A 204 2.55 -2.59 -12.86
N LEU A 205 3.86 -2.43 -13.08
CA LEU A 205 4.40 -1.85 -14.33
C LEU A 205 4.86 -2.91 -15.35
N HIS A 206 4.71 -4.21 -15.04
CA HIS A 206 5.03 -5.34 -15.93
C HIS A 206 6.47 -5.35 -16.49
N PHE A 207 7.44 -4.85 -15.73
CA PHE A 207 8.85 -5.03 -16.08
C PHE A 207 9.32 -6.45 -15.74
N ASP A 208 10.11 -7.06 -16.63
CA ASP A 208 10.68 -8.39 -16.39
C ASP A 208 11.58 -8.41 -15.15
N ARG A 209 12.32 -7.31 -14.92
CA ARG A 209 13.30 -7.13 -13.86
C ARG A 209 13.28 -5.70 -13.36
N ALA A 210 13.54 -5.51 -12.08
CA ALA A 210 13.72 -4.19 -11.49
C ALA A 210 14.94 -4.20 -10.56
N ILE A 211 15.74 -3.13 -10.60
CA ILE A 211 16.97 -2.97 -9.84
C ILE A 211 16.99 -1.57 -9.22
N ILE A 212 17.37 -1.47 -7.95
CA ILE A 212 17.69 -0.20 -7.29
C ILE A 212 19.16 -0.22 -6.88
N LEU A 213 19.86 0.87 -7.14
CA LEU A 213 21.22 1.14 -6.70
C LEU A 213 21.22 2.40 -5.81
N ILE A 214 22.04 2.41 -4.78
CA ILE A 214 22.17 3.53 -3.84
C ILE A 214 23.47 4.25 -4.13
N VAL A 215 23.41 5.58 -4.20
CA VAL A 215 24.61 6.43 -4.36
C VAL A 215 25.33 6.54 -3.02
N ASP A 216 26.60 6.19 -3.02
CA ASP A 216 27.55 6.51 -1.96
C ASP A 216 28.34 7.76 -2.38
N ALA A 217 28.01 8.89 -1.76
CA ALA A 217 28.61 10.19 -2.09
C ALA A 217 30.09 10.28 -1.69
N GLU A 218 30.50 9.63 -0.60
CA GLU A 218 31.88 9.65 -0.12
C GLU A 218 32.79 8.86 -1.04
N ARG A 219 32.35 7.66 -1.43
CA ARG A 219 33.12 6.77 -2.30
C ARG A 219 32.93 7.08 -3.79
N ARG A 220 31.97 7.93 -4.15
CA ARG A 220 31.54 8.23 -5.53
C ARG A 220 31.23 6.96 -6.33
N VAL A 221 30.45 6.05 -5.73
CA VAL A 221 30.01 4.81 -6.38
C VAL A 221 28.51 4.59 -6.20
N LEU A 222 27.88 3.96 -7.18
CA LEU A 222 26.58 3.29 -7.02
C LEU A 222 26.83 1.90 -6.45
N THR A 223 26.22 1.61 -5.30
CA THR A 223 26.45 0.38 -4.54
C THR A 223 25.15 -0.12 -3.90
N ARG A 224 25.24 -1.18 -3.09
CA ARG A 224 24.13 -1.76 -2.32
C ARG A 224 22.93 -2.12 -3.18
N GLY A 225 23.18 -2.68 -4.35
CA GLY A 225 22.12 -3.04 -5.29
C GLY A 225 21.10 -4.02 -4.72
N ARG A 226 19.84 -3.84 -5.12
CA ARG A 226 18.73 -4.78 -4.87
C ARG A 226 18.04 -5.07 -6.19
N SER A 227 17.65 -6.31 -6.44
CA SER A 227 17.00 -6.70 -7.69
C SER A 227 15.88 -7.73 -7.50
N ILE A 228 14.87 -7.68 -8.37
CA ILE A 228 13.82 -8.70 -8.50
C ILE A 228 13.64 -9.10 -9.98
N GLY A 229 13.11 -10.30 -10.25
CA GLY A 229 12.74 -10.74 -11.60
C GLY A 229 13.81 -11.53 -12.38
N GLY A 230 14.94 -11.88 -11.75
CA GLY A 230 15.98 -12.73 -12.34
C GLY A 230 16.39 -13.91 -11.43
N PRO A 231 17.34 -14.75 -11.88
CA PRO A 231 17.82 -15.88 -11.08
C PRO A 231 18.53 -15.43 -9.79
N PRO A 232 18.58 -16.27 -8.74
CA PRO A 232 19.21 -15.91 -7.46
C PRO A 232 20.66 -15.42 -7.59
N GLU A 233 21.40 -15.96 -8.56
CA GLU A 233 22.77 -15.57 -8.88
C GLU A 233 22.88 -14.10 -9.30
N MET A 234 21.92 -13.60 -10.08
CA MET A 234 21.86 -12.19 -10.48
C MET A 234 21.66 -11.28 -9.27
N ALA A 235 20.79 -11.67 -8.33
CA ALA A 235 20.56 -10.89 -7.12
C ALA A 235 21.79 -10.84 -6.22
N ALA A 236 22.55 -11.93 -6.12
CA ALA A 236 23.84 -11.94 -5.43
C ALA A 236 24.86 -11.02 -6.11
N LEU A 237 24.91 -11.05 -7.44
CA LEU A 237 25.82 -10.22 -8.23
C LEU A 237 25.51 -8.72 -8.09
N VAL A 238 24.24 -8.34 -8.21
CA VAL A 238 23.78 -6.96 -8.04
C VAL A 238 24.07 -6.41 -6.64
N ARG A 239 24.01 -7.25 -5.59
CA ARG A 239 24.38 -6.84 -4.23
C ARG A 239 25.85 -6.47 -4.08
N SER A 240 26.73 -7.14 -4.82
CA SER A 240 28.18 -6.91 -4.81
C SER A 240 28.68 -5.93 -5.88
N LEU A 241 27.80 -5.47 -6.75
CA LEU A 241 28.14 -4.59 -7.86
C LEU A 241 28.45 -3.18 -7.34
N GLU A 242 29.62 -2.66 -7.70
CA GLU A 242 30.00 -1.27 -7.48
C GLU A 242 30.26 -0.61 -8.83
N ILE A 243 29.51 0.45 -9.13
CA ILE A 243 29.67 1.23 -10.37
C ILE A 243 30.25 2.60 -9.99
N PRO A 244 31.47 2.94 -10.42
CA PRO A 244 32.01 4.27 -10.22
C PRO A 244 31.15 5.35 -10.89
N SER A 245 30.83 6.41 -10.14
CA SER A 245 29.98 7.52 -10.59
C SER A 245 30.67 8.48 -11.57
N ASP A 246 31.93 8.20 -11.95
CA ASP A 246 32.71 8.93 -12.96
C ASP A 246 32.64 8.28 -14.35
N ARG A 247 32.03 7.10 -14.47
CA ARG A 247 31.86 6.40 -15.76
C ARG A 247 30.64 6.93 -16.50
N GLU A 248 30.79 8.08 -17.16
CA GLU A 248 29.74 8.71 -17.99
C GLU A 248 29.26 7.83 -19.16
N GLU A 249 30.03 6.81 -19.54
CA GLU A 249 29.63 5.84 -20.56
C GLU A 249 28.47 4.94 -20.13
N LEU A 250 28.18 4.89 -18.81
CA LEU A 250 27.11 4.10 -18.25
C LEU A 250 25.84 4.93 -18.10
N ALA A 251 24.71 4.40 -18.55
CA ALA A 251 23.43 5.10 -18.48
C ALA A 251 22.96 5.35 -17.04
N SER A 252 23.39 4.50 -16.09
CA SER A 252 23.18 4.72 -14.65
C SER A 252 23.86 6.00 -14.15
N THR A 253 25.08 6.25 -14.60
CA THR A 253 25.83 7.47 -14.29
C THR A 253 25.28 8.68 -15.04
N GLN A 254 24.87 8.51 -16.30
CA GLN A 254 24.25 9.60 -17.07
C GLN A 254 22.96 10.10 -16.43
N ALA A 255 22.08 9.18 -16.01
CA ALA A 255 20.84 9.53 -15.32
C ALA A 255 21.10 10.20 -13.95
N LEU A 256 22.16 9.79 -13.26
CA LEU A 256 22.58 10.42 -12.00
C LEU A 256 23.05 11.87 -12.21
N ILE A 257 23.83 12.12 -13.27
CA ILE A 257 24.38 13.45 -13.58
C ILE A 257 23.29 14.37 -14.16
N SER A 258 22.47 13.87 -15.09
CA SER A 258 21.43 14.67 -15.74
C SER A 258 20.22 14.92 -14.82
N GLY A 259 19.96 14.03 -13.86
CA GLY A 259 18.73 14.03 -13.07
C GLY A 259 17.50 13.65 -13.89
N GLU A 260 17.67 13.20 -15.14
CA GLU A 260 16.59 12.81 -16.05
C GLU A 260 16.59 11.30 -16.33
N PRO A 261 15.43 10.69 -16.61
CA PRO A 261 15.36 9.30 -17.02
C PRO A 261 16.10 9.02 -18.33
N VAL A 262 16.88 7.93 -18.38
CA VAL A 262 17.64 7.51 -19.57
C VAL A 262 17.14 6.14 -20.04
N LEU A 263 16.62 6.07 -21.25
CA LEU A 263 16.18 4.83 -21.88
C LEU A 263 17.27 4.29 -22.81
N VAL A 264 17.67 3.04 -22.59
CA VAL A 264 18.56 2.29 -23.50
C VAL A 264 17.75 1.21 -24.22
N PRO A 265 17.41 1.43 -25.50
CA PRO A 265 16.53 0.53 -26.23
C PRO A 265 17.21 -0.77 -26.69
N SER A 266 18.55 -0.79 -26.81
CA SER A 266 19.27 -1.96 -27.30
C SER A 266 20.76 -1.93 -26.94
N SER A 267 21.32 -3.10 -26.68
CA SER A 267 22.76 -3.29 -26.49
C SER A 267 23.60 -2.99 -27.74
N ALA A 268 23.01 -2.92 -28.94
CA ALA A 268 23.77 -2.70 -30.18
C ALA A 268 24.39 -1.30 -30.29
N GLN A 269 23.85 -0.31 -29.56
CA GLN A 269 24.19 1.12 -29.71
C GLN A 269 24.87 1.72 -28.47
N VAL A 270 25.37 0.88 -27.55
CA VAL A 270 25.98 1.34 -26.30
C VAL A 270 27.46 0.96 -26.19
N ALA A 271 28.17 1.68 -25.32
CA ALA A 271 29.59 1.46 -25.03
C ALA A 271 29.86 0.00 -24.61
N ALA A 272 31.11 -0.46 -24.76
CA ALA A 272 31.48 -1.84 -24.42
C ALA A 272 31.18 -2.18 -22.94
N ALA A 273 31.49 -1.24 -22.03
CA ALA A 273 31.22 -1.41 -20.61
C ALA A 273 29.71 -1.59 -20.30
N GLU A 274 28.86 -0.79 -20.94
CA GLU A 274 27.40 -0.90 -20.79
C GLU A 274 26.87 -2.21 -21.40
N ARG A 275 27.40 -2.64 -22.55
CA ARG A 275 27.05 -3.95 -23.15
C ARG A 275 27.38 -5.11 -22.23
N ASP A 276 28.55 -5.07 -21.59
CA ASP A 276 28.98 -6.12 -20.68
C ASP A 276 28.09 -6.16 -19.43
N LEU A 277 27.75 -4.98 -18.89
CA LEU A 277 26.80 -4.87 -17.77
C LEU A 277 25.41 -5.42 -18.14
N MET A 278 24.88 -5.06 -19.32
CA MET A 278 23.61 -5.58 -19.82
C MET A 278 23.61 -7.10 -19.96
N ARG A 279 24.70 -7.71 -20.47
CA ARG A 279 24.81 -9.18 -20.57
C ARG A 279 24.81 -9.83 -19.20
N VAL A 280 25.57 -9.27 -18.27
CA VAL A 280 25.68 -9.75 -16.88
C VAL A 280 24.33 -9.69 -16.16
N LEU A 281 23.56 -8.61 -16.38
CA LEU A 281 22.22 -8.44 -15.83
C LEU A 281 21.13 -9.17 -16.65
N GLY A 282 21.49 -9.78 -17.78
CA GLY A 282 20.57 -10.47 -18.68
C GLY A 282 19.48 -9.58 -19.28
N ALA A 283 19.82 -8.33 -19.62
CA ALA A 283 18.91 -7.33 -20.15
C ALA A 283 19.13 -7.07 -21.65
N SER A 284 18.05 -6.96 -22.42
CA SER A 284 18.08 -6.57 -23.85
C SER A 284 17.84 -5.07 -24.04
N SER A 285 17.08 -4.46 -23.14
CA SER A 285 16.79 -3.04 -23.03
C SER A 285 16.65 -2.69 -21.54
N PHE A 286 16.86 -1.44 -21.18
CA PHE A 286 16.68 -0.99 -19.80
C PHE A 286 16.34 0.50 -19.72
N LEU A 287 15.63 0.89 -18.66
CA LEU A 287 15.29 2.26 -18.32
C LEU A 287 15.91 2.58 -16.97
N VAL A 288 16.66 3.67 -16.90
CA VAL A 288 17.19 4.21 -15.64
C VAL A 288 16.39 5.43 -15.26
N VAL A 289 15.93 5.46 -14.01
CA VAL A 289 15.24 6.61 -13.43
C VAL A 289 16.02 7.05 -12.19
N PRO A 290 16.50 8.29 -12.12
CA PRO A 290 17.12 8.80 -10.90
C PRO A 290 16.02 9.00 -9.84
N LEU A 291 16.27 8.48 -8.63
CA LEU A 291 15.38 8.63 -7.49
C LEU A 291 16.00 9.63 -6.51
N THR A 292 15.35 10.77 -6.32
CA THR A 292 15.76 11.77 -5.33
C THR A 292 14.88 11.65 -4.09
N ALA A 293 15.50 11.62 -2.92
CA ALA A 293 14.77 11.77 -1.66
C ALA A 293 14.58 13.26 -1.38
N ASN A 294 13.34 13.70 -1.17
CA ASN A 294 13.07 15.09 -0.77
C ASN A 294 13.84 15.40 0.52
N GLY A 295 14.91 16.20 0.40
CA GLY A 295 15.80 16.57 1.50
C GLY A 295 17.29 16.60 1.16
N SER A 296 17.70 16.08 -0.01
CA SER A 296 19.08 16.19 -0.50
C SER A 296 19.08 16.70 -1.93
N SER A 297 19.10 18.03 -2.07
CA SER A 297 19.63 18.66 -3.30
C SER A 297 21.16 18.57 -3.27
N PRO A 298 21.81 18.52 -4.46
CA PRO A 298 23.26 18.38 -4.59
C PRO A 298 24.06 19.51 -3.92
#